data_AF-A0A3B8WVA8-F1
#
_entry.id   AF-A0A3B8WVA8-F1
#
_cell.length_a   1.000
_cell.length_b   1.000
_cell.length_c   1.000
_cell.angle_alpha   90.00
_cell.angle_beta   90.00
_cell.angle_gamma   90.00
#
_symmetry.space_group_name_H-M   'P 1'
#
loop_
_entity.id
_entity.type
_entity.pdbx_description
1 polymer ?
#
loop_
_entity_poly.entity_id
_entity_poly.type
_entity_poly.pdbx_seq_one_letter_code
_entity_poly.pdbx_strand_id
1 'polypeptide(L)' 'MVTNRVWHETLYDAYGQSFSIDRVEFESKTDHQHLMIFHNARFGRVMVLDGVVQTTERDEFIYHEMLT' A
#
# COMPACT_ATOMS: atom_id res chain seq x y z
N MET A 1 21.24 -4.56 5.16
CA MET A 1 20.93 -3.14 5.36
C MET A 1 19.46 -2.96 5.04
N VAL A 2 18.61 -2.62 6.02
CA VAL A 2 17.18 -2.35 5.77
C VAL A 2 17.10 -0.90 5.29
N THR A 3 16.90 -0.70 3.99
CA THR A 3 16.59 0.62 3.43
C THR A 3 15.23 1.04 3.93
N ASN A 4 15.20 1.89 4.95
CA ASN A 4 13.97 2.43 5.55
C ASN A 4 13.33 3.43 4.57
N ARG A 5 12.66 2.93 3.53
CA ARG A 5 11.90 3.73 2.56
C ARG A 5 10.56 4.10 3.18
N VAL A 6 10.13 5.35 3.02
CA VAL A 6 8.80 5.81 3.44
C VAL A 6 8.01 6.12 2.18
N TRP A 7 6.78 5.62 2.11
CA TRP A 7 5.83 5.96 1.07
C TRP A 7 4.78 6.92 1.62
N HIS A 8 4.45 7.94 0.84
CA HIS A 8 3.52 9.01 1.21
C HIS A 8 2.31 8.96 0.27
N GLU A 9 1.11 8.98 0.84
CA GLU A 9 -0.14 9.08 0.11
C GLU A 9 -0.31 10.50 -0.47
N THR A 10 -0.73 10.58 -1.73
CA THR A 10 -0.82 11.85 -2.48
C THR A 10 -2.26 12.28 -2.79
N LEU A 11 -3.25 11.74 -2.07
CA LEU A 11 -4.66 11.99 -2.37
C LEU A 11 -5.11 13.42 -2.01
N TYR A 12 -4.54 14.02 -0.95
CA TYR A 12 -4.87 15.39 -0.54
C TYR A 12 -3.60 16.21 -0.30
N ASP A 13 -3.63 17.48 -0.69
CA ASP A 13 -2.46 18.38 -0.59
C ASP A 13 -2.14 18.82 0.85
N ALA A 14 -3.15 18.80 1.74
CA ALA A 14 -3.03 19.34 3.10
C ALA A 14 -2.76 18.27 4.17
N TYR A 15 -3.13 17.02 3.92
CA TYR A 15 -2.93 15.91 4.85
C TYR A 15 -2.82 14.59 4.08
N GLY A 16 -2.02 13.66 4.58
CA GLY A 16 -1.84 12.36 3.95
C GLY A 16 -1.31 11.34 4.94
N GLN A 17 -1.48 10.05 4.62
CA GLN A 17 -0.91 8.97 5.40
C GLN A 17 0.49 8.62 4.88
N SER A 18 1.35 8.13 5.76
CA SER A 18 2.71 7.71 5.40
C SER A 18 3.01 6.36 6.02
N PHE A 19 3.58 5.48 5.21
CA PHE A 19 3.86 4.10 5.60
C PHE A 19 5.35 3.79 5.44
N SER A 20 5.94 3.14 6.43
CA SER A 20 7.28 2.57 6.29
C SER A 20 7.21 1.35 5.37
N ILE A 21 8.12 1.27 4.40
CA ILE A 21 8.27 0.12 3.54
C ILE A 21 9.45 -0.71 4.07
N ASP A 22 9.14 -1.88 4.60
CA ASP A 22 10.20 -2.81 5.02
C ASP A 22 10.71 -3.62 3.83
N ARG A 23 9.80 -4.04 2.94
CA ARG A 23 10.11 -4.80 1.73
C ARG A 23 9.07 -4.52 0.64
N VAL A 24 9.51 -4.25 -0.58
CA VAL A 24 8.62 -4.23 -1.74
C VAL A 24 8.49 -5.66 -2.26
N GLU A 25 7.27 -6.17 -2.34
CA GLU A 25 6.97 -7.52 -2.85
C GLU A 25 6.71 -7.49 -4.35
N PHE A 26 6.05 -6.44 -4.82
CA PHE A 26 5.70 -6.27 -6.22
C PHE A 26 5.61 -4.79 -6.57
N GLU A 27 6.14 -4.40 -7.72
CA GLU A 27 5.97 -3.05 -8.26
C GLU A 27 5.87 -3.15 -9.78
N SER A 28 4.78 -2.62 -10.32
CA SER A 28 4.53 -2.55 -11.75
C SER A 28 4.00 -1.16 -12.09
N LYS A 29 4.68 -0.49 -13.01
CA LYS A 29 4.25 0.79 -13.56
C LYS A 29 3.95 0.60 -15.04
N THR A 30 2.71 0.89 -15.41
CA THR A 30 2.23 0.92 -16.78
C THR A 30 1.95 2.37 -17.19
N ASP A 31 1.70 2.61 -18.48
CA ASP A 31 1.37 3.95 -19.00
C ASP A 31 0.07 4.51 -18.41
N HIS A 32 -0.80 3.64 -17.89
CA HIS A 32 -2.10 4.01 -17.34
C HIS A 32 -2.16 3.93 -15.82
N GLN A 33 -1.38 3.04 -15.19
CA GLN A 33 -1.50 2.75 -13.76
C GLN A 33 -0.18 2.36 -13.09
N HIS A 34 0.01 2.75 -11.84
CA HIS A 34 1.11 2.33 -10.95
C HIS A 34 0.59 1.45 -9.82
N LEU A 35 0.92 0.17 -9.88
CA LEU A 35 0.60 -0.82 -8.85
C LEU A 35 1.85 -1.13 -8.02
N MET A 36 1.76 -0.96 -6.71
CA MET A 36 2.82 -1.31 -5.76
C MET A 36 2.24 -2.14 -4.62
N ILE A 37 2.90 -3.23 -4.28
CA ILE A 37 2.62 -4.06 -3.11
C ILE A 37 3.88 -4.10 -2.26
N PHE A 38 3.76 -3.67 -1.01
CA PHE A 38 4.86 -3.68 -0.07
C PHE A 38 4.45 -4.19 1.30
N HIS A 39 5.39 -4.78 2.02
CA HIS A 39 5.23 -5.21 3.40
C HIS A 39 5.58 -4.08 4.37
N ASN A 40 4.70 -3.89 5.35
CA ASN A 40 4.88 -3.02 6.50
C ASN A 40 4.68 -3.85 7.79
N ALA A 41 5.61 -3.77 8.73
CA ALA A 41 5.61 -4.57 9.95
C ALA A 41 4.41 -4.32 10.87
N ARG A 42 3.73 -3.18 10.73
CA ARG A 42 2.54 -2.82 11.52
C ARG A 42 1.23 -3.19 10.82
N PHE A 43 1.18 -3.05 9.49
CA PHE A 43 -0.03 -3.18 8.66
C PHE A 43 -0.07 -4.43 7.77
N GLY A 44 1.00 -5.22 7.70
CA GLY A 44 1.11 -6.37 6.81
C GLY A 44 1.42 -5.95 5.36
N ARG A 45 0.97 -6.72 4.36
CA ARG A 45 1.05 -6.28 2.96
C ARG A 45 0.08 -5.13 2.71
N VAL A 46 0.58 -4.07 2.08
CA VAL A 46 -0.16 -2.88 1.65
C VAL A 46 -0.18 -2.88 0.13
N MET A 47 -1.37 -2.80 -0.47
CA MET A 47 -1.53 -2.60 -1.92
C MET A 47 -1.86 -1.14 -2.21
N VAL A 48 -1.05 -0.53 -3.07
CA VAL A 48 -1.21 0.83 -3.57
C VAL A 48 -1.47 0.77 -5.06
N LEU A 49 -2.53 1.45 -5.50
CA LEU A 49 -2.83 1.68 -6.90
C LEU A 49 -2.90 3.18 -7.15
N ASP A 50 -2.12 3.67 -8.10
CA ASP A 50 -2.07 5.08 -8.52
C ASP A 50 -1.83 6.08 -7.37
N GLY A 51 -1.01 5.70 -6.41
CA GLY A 51 -0.70 6.58 -5.28
C GLY A 51 -1.73 6.54 -4.15
N VAL A 52 -2.74 5.68 -4.24
CA VAL A 52 -3.82 5.52 -3.24
C VAL A 52 -3.76 4.11 -2.63
N VAL A 53 -3.85 4.03 -1.30
CA VAL A 53 -3.90 2.74 -0.58
C VAL A 53 -5.26 2.10 -0.81
N GLN A 54 -5.28 0.88 -1.37
CA GLN A 54 -6.52 0.16 -1.69
C GLN A 54 -6.87 -0.90 -0.64
N THR A 55 -5.89 -1.63 -0.11
CA THR A 55 -6.12 -2.64 0.94
C THR A 55 -4.87 -2.93 1.74
N THR A 56 -5.04 -3.37 3.00
CA THR A 56 -3.96 -3.91 3.84
C THR A 56 -4.32 -5.31 4.30
N GLU A 57 -3.37 -6.25 4.27
CA GLU A 57 -3.59 -7.66 4.65
C GLU A 57 -4.11 -7.84 6.09
N ARG A 58 -3.85 -6.86 6.97
CA ARG A 58 -4.41 -6.86 8.33
C ARG A 58 -5.95 -6.76 8.35
N ASP A 59 -6.58 -6.41 7.22
CA ASP A 59 -8.02 -6.34 7.00
C ASP A 59 -8.53 -7.35 5.92
N GLU A 60 -7.71 -8.29 5.43
CA GLU A 60 -8.14 -9.23 4.38
C GLU A 60 -9.25 -10.19 4.83
N PHE A 61 -9.43 -10.37 6.16
CA PHE A 61 -10.54 -11.16 6.70
C PHE A 61 -11.91 -10.46 6.59
N ILE A 62 -11.96 -9.13 6.45
CA ILE A 62 -13.24 -8.38 6.42
C ILE A 62 -13.80 -8.32 4.99
N TYR A 63 -12.95 -8.32 3.97
CA TYR A 63 -13.40 -8.21 2.58
C TYR A 63 -14.10 -9.48 2.03
N HIS A 64 -13.87 -10.65 2.63
CA HIS A 64 -14.49 -11.90 2.18
C HIS A 64 -15.89 -12.18 2.78
N GLU A 65 -16.42 -11.36 3.71
CA GLU A 65 -17.78 -11.54 4.24
C GLU A 65 -18.84 -10.58 3.67
N MET A 66 -18.46 -9.45 3.05
CA MET A 66 -19.43 -8.42 2.59
C MET A 66 -19.85 -8.54 1.12
N LEU A 67 -19.51 -9.66 0.46
CA LEU A 67 -19.87 -9.97 -0.93
C LEU A 67 -20.57 -11.33 -1.05
N THR A 68 -21.24 -11.79 0.01
CA THR A 68 -22.16 -12.94 -0.03
C THR A 68 -23.56 -12.52 0.34
#